data_AF-A0A9W6TV36-F1
#
_entry.id   AF-A0A9W6TV36-F1
#
_cell.length_a   1.000
_cell.length_b   1.000
_cell.length_c   1.000
_cell.angle_alpha   90.00
_cell.angle_beta   90.00
_cell.angle_gamma   90.00
#
_symmetry.space_group_name_H-M   'P 1'
#
loop_
_entity.id
_entity.type
_entity.pdbx_description
1 polymer ?
#
loop_
_entity_poly.entity_id
_entity_poly.type
_entity_poly.pdbx_seq_one_letter_code
_entity_poly.pdbx_strand_id
1 'polypeptide(L)'
;MLVLQVFVVLKLNGDITWTVIEVLTPYFVYEGLNLLEGLAAGVLGYNMLTKNSEGAGVTHTEDIKKQRSALVLAVARKLFLNLARIAQGVLLGLKVDDNLSDASWWLVFIPVWLYVAFFISFPIRKYFRAKANAKEPKSNTPRQEHTHDAYTRESVAEEDDEAVSKFSMLDTLCTIVVICALMSPFFILSARLQDGSFSSIYVILPWLIVVGIVLLDHCSLTFSYNVWVFATGRTRILLHLLCDFMRQLQRPGGWWST
;
A
#
# COMPACT_ATOMS: atom_id res chain seq x y z
N MET A 1 24.24 0.21 1.80
CA MET A 1 23.63 1.08 2.84
C MET A 1 24.58 1.42 3.98
N LEU A 2 25.29 0.47 4.61
CA LEU A 2 26.26 0.78 5.67
C LEU A 2 27.38 1.74 5.23
N VAL A 3 27.94 1.51 4.04
CA VAL A 3 28.99 2.39 3.47
C VAL A 3 28.50 3.84 3.31
N LEU A 4 27.25 4.02 2.89
CA LEU A 4 26.64 5.36 2.79
C LEU A 4 26.55 6.03 4.17
N GLN A 5 26.09 5.30 5.19
CA GLN A 5 25.99 5.83 6.56
C GLN A 5 27.36 6.27 7.08
N VAL A 6 28.41 5.48 6.83
CA VAL A 6 29.78 5.82 7.20
C VAL A 6 30.24 7.10 6.51
N PHE A 7 30.06 7.23 5.19
CA PHE A 7 30.45 8.44 4.46
C PHE A 7 29.67 9.68 4.90
N VAL A 8 28.37 9.54 5.20
CA VAL A 8 27.57 10.63 5.76
C VAL A 8 28.11 11.08 7.12
N VAL A 9 28.44 10.15 8.02
CA VAL A 9 29.01 10.49 9.33
C VAL A 9 30.37 11.17 9.18
N LEU A 10 31.26 10.65 8.34
CA LEU A 10 32.57 11.27 8.06
C LEU A 10 32.42 12.70 7.51
N LYS A 11 31.43 12.92 6.62
CA LYS A 11 31.15 14.26 6.09
C LYS A 11 30.62 15.21 7.17
N LEU A 12 29.71 14.73 8.02
CA LEU A 12 29.12 15.52 9.11
C LEU A 12 30.15 15.86 10.19
N ASN A 13 31.12 14.98 10.44
CA ASN A 13 32.24 15.25 11.35
C ASN A 13 33.27 16.22 10.76
N GLY A 14 33.19 16.55 9.47
CA GLY A 14 34.17 17.38 8.77
C GLY A 14 35.47 16.64 8.42
N ASP A 15 35.50 15.31 8.57
CA ASP A 15 36.68 14.48 8.27
C ASP A 15 36.96 14.39 6.76
N ILE A 16 35.94 14.63 5.92
CA ILE A 16 36.05 14.63 4.45
C ILE A 16 35.49 15.92 3.83
N THR A 17 36.20 16.47 2.86
CA THR A 17 35.81 17.69 2.12
C THR A 17 34.94 17.42 0.90
N TRP A 18 34.67 16.15 0.58
CA TRP A 18 33.93 15.72 -0.61
C TRP A 18 32.54 16.34 -0.72
N THR A 19 32.06 16.50 -1.95
CA THR A 19 30.69 16.96 -2.23
C THR A 19 29.65 15.95 -1.71
N VAL A 20 28.44 16.40 -1.44
CA VAL A 20 27.34 15.52 -1.01
C VAL A 20 27.04 14.46 -2.09
N ILE A 21 27.22 14.80 -3.36
CA ILE A 21 27.06 13.86 -4.48
C ILE A 21 28.10 12.73 -4.40
N GLU A 22 29.37 13.06 -4.14
CA GLU A 22 30.44 12.06 -3.99
C GLU A 22 30.17 11.14 -2.79
N VAL A 23 29.71 11.70 -1.67
CA VAL A 23 29.29 10.92 -0.49
C VAL A 23 28.13 9.97 -0.82
N LEU A 24 27.21 10.37 -1.70
CA LEU A 24 26.08 9.57 -2.17
C LEU A 24 26.45 8.55 -3.25
N THR A 25 27.70 8.46 -3.70
CA THR A 25 28.13 7.50 -4.75
C THR A 25 27.71 6.05 -4.47
N PRO A 26 27.88 5.48 -3.25
CA PRO A 26 27.44 4.12 -2.97
C PRO A 26 25.93 3.92 -3.13
N TYR A 27 25.14 4.97 -2.88
CA TYR A 27 23.71 4.97 -3.10
C TYR A 27 23.36 4.98 -4.59
N PHE A 28 24.01 5.84 -5.38
CA PHE A 28 23.77 5.89 -6.83
C PHE A 28 24.20 4.61 -7.55
N VAL A 29 25.31 3.99 -7.14
CA VAL A 29 25.72 2.69 -7.67
C VAL A 29 24.66 1.62 -7.38
N TYR A 30 24.15 1.58 -6.14
CA TYR A 30 23.10 0.63 -5.77
C TYR A 30 21.82 0.85 -6.58
N GLU A 31 21.35 2.09 -6.72
CA GLU A 31 20.16 2.40 -7.51
C GLU A 31 20.38 2.11 -9.02
N GLY A 32 21.59 2.34 -9.53
CA GLY A 32 21.96 1.99 -10.91
C GLY A 32 21.90 0.48 -11.16
N LEU A 33 22.41 -0.33 -10.23
CA LEU A 33 22.30 -1.79 -10.30
C LEU A 33 20.84 -2.26 -10.26
N ASN A 34 20.02 -1.67 -9.39
CA ASN A 34 18.59 -1.97 -9.30
C ASN A 34 17.83 -1.58 -10.59
N LEU A 35 18.26 -0.52 -11.26
CA LEU A 35 17.73 -0.11 -12.56
C LEU A 35 18.11 -1.12 -13.65
N LEU A 36 19.36 -1.57 -13.68
CA LEU A 36 19.83 -2.62 -14.60
C LEU A 36 19.11 -3.95 -14.37
N GLU A 37 18.90 -4.36 -13.12
CA GLU A 37 18.12 -5.55 -12.78
C GLU A 37 16.68 -5.44 -13.30
N GLY A 38 16.04 -4.28 -13.10
CA GLY A 38 14.70 -4.02 -13.63
C GLY A 38 14.61 -4.09 -15.15
N LEU A 39 15.62 -3.57 -15.85
CA LEU A 39 15.72 -3.65 -17.32
C LEU A 39 15.92 -5.10 -17.78
N ALA A 40 16.86 -5.82 -17.16
CA ALA A 40 17.14 -7.22 -17.50
C ALA A 40 15.91 -8.10 -17.30
N ALA A 41 15.22 -7.98 -16.16
CA ALA A 41 13.97 -8.68 -15.88
C ALA A 41 12.88 -8.34 -16.91
N GLY A 42 12.79 -7.07 -17.31
CA GLY A 42 11.84 -6.62 -18.34
C GLY A 42 12.10 -7.22 -19.72
N VAL A 43 13.36 -7.20 -20.17
CA VAL A 43 13.78 -7.76 -21.46
C VAL A 43 13.59 -9.28 -21.48
N LEU A 44 14.00 -9.97 -20.41
CA LEU A 44 13.81 -11.42 -20.28
C LEU A 44 12.33 -11.79 -20.30
N GLY A 45 11.50 -11.09 -19.52
CA GLY A 45 10.05 -11.32 -19.49
C GLY A 45 9.39 -11.03 -20.84
N TYR A 46 9.80 -9.98 -21.54
CA TYR A 46 9.32 -9.66 -22.88
C TYR A 46 9.67 -10.75 -23.89
N ASN A 47 10.91 -11.24 -23.89
CA ASN A 47 11.37 -12.30 -24.78
C ASN A 47 10.65 -13.63 -24.53
N MET A 48 10.42 -13.99 -23.25
CA MET A 48 9.63 -15.17 -22.89
C MET A 48 8.19 -15.10 -23.40
N LEU A 49 7.52 -13.96 -23.21
CA LEU A 49 6.14 -13.76 -23.71
C LEU A 49 6.07 -13.76 -25.24
N THR A 50 7.12 -13.28 -25.91
CA THR A 50 7.20 -13.26 -27.38
C THR A 50 7.31 -14.68 -27.93
N LYS A 51 8.22 -15.50 -27.38
CA LYS A 51 8.38 -16.90 -27.78
C LYS A 51 7.10 -17.72 -27.56
N ASN A 52 6.38 -17.47 -26.47
CA ASN A 52 5.11 -18.15 -26.19
C ASN A 52 4.00 -17.74 -27.16
N SER A 53 4.07 -16.55 -27.77
CA SER A 53 3.08 -16.08 -28.75
C SER A 53 3.22 -16.71 -30.13
N GLU A 54 4.45 -17.10 -30.52
CA GLU A 54 4.73 -17.65 -31.85
C GLU A 54 4.17 -19.07 -32.05
N GLY A 55 3.90 -19.80 -30.97
CA GLY A 55 3.30 -21.15 -31.00
C GLY A 55 1.84 -21.23 -30.57
N ALA A 56 1.19 -20.09 -30.25
CA ALA A 56 -0.14 -20.07 -29.67
C ALA A 56 -1.24 -19.82 -30.72
N GLY A 57 -2.36 -20.56 -30.66
CA GLY A 57 -3.52 -20.38 -31.54
C GLY A 57 -4.22 -19.01 -31.35
N VAL A 58 -5.05 -18.62 -32.33
CA VAL A 58 -5.64 -17.27 -32.49
C VAL A 58 -6.30 -16.70 -31.22
N THR A 59 -6.94 -17.54 -30.41
CA THR A 59 -7.58 -17.14 -29.13
C THR A 59 -6.59 -16.83 -28.00
N HIS A 60 -5.43 -17.49 -27.97
CA HIS A 60 -4.39 -17.24 -26.95
C HIS A 60 -3.52 -16.01 -27.27
N THR A 61 -3.46 -15.61 -28.54
CA THR A 61 -2.67 -14.46 -28.98
C THR A 61 -3.12 -13.12 -28.38
N GLU A 62 -4.42 -12.91 -28.18
CA GLU A 62 -4.94 -11.66 -27.60
C GLU A 62 -4.58 -11.51 -26.12
N ASP A 63 -4.74 -12.57 -25.34
CA ASP A 63 -4.37 -12.59 -23.92
C ASP A 63 -2.88 -12.37 -23.73
N ILE A 64 -2.03 -12.99 -24.56
CA ILE A 64 -0.58 -12.82 -24.53
C ILE A 64 -0.19 -11.37 -24.89
N LYS A 65 -0.87 -10.74 -25.87
CA LYS A 65 -0.64 -9.33 -26.22
C LYS A 65 -0.97 -8.39 -25.06
N LYS A 66 -2.07 -8.67 -24.33
CA LYS A 66 -2.47 -7.92 -23.13
C LYS A 66 -1.49 -8.11 -21.97
N GLN A 67 -1.00 -9.33 -21.75
CA GLN A 67 0.04 -9.59 -20.76
C GLN A 67 1.34 -8.85 -21.09
N ARG A 68 1.73 -8.81 -22.37
CA ARG A 68 2.93 -8.09 -22.83
C ARG A 68 2.84 -6.59 -22.59
N SER A 69 1.71 -5.97 -22.94
CA SER A 69 1.52 -4.52 -22.71
C SER A 69 1.47 -4.20 -21.21
N ALA A 70 0.86 -5.05 -20.39
CA ALA A 70 0.86 -4.92 -18.94
C ALA A 70 2.27 -5.05 -18.35
N LEU A 71 3.09 -5.99 -18.84
CA LEU A 71 4.48 -6.15 -18.42
C LEU A 71 5.32 -4.93 -18.80
N VAL A 72 5.25 -4.48 -20.06
CA VAL A 72 5.99 -3.29 -20.52
C VAL A 72 5.58 -2.07 -19.69
N LEU A 73 4.29 -1.89 -19.43
CA LEU A 73 3.81 -0.80 -18.58
C LEU A 73 4.33 -0.92 -17.15
N ALA A 74 4.35 -2.11 -16.56
CA ALA A 74 4.85 -2.34 -15.21
C ALA A 74 6.36 -2.06 -15.10
N VAL A 75 7.14 -2.51 -16.08
CA VAL A 75 8.59 -2.28 -16.15
C VAL A 75 8.88 -0.80 -16.38
N ALA A 76 8.26 -0.18 -17.38
CA ALA A 76 8.43 1.25 -17.66
C ALA A 76 8.08 2.10 -16.42
N ARG A 77 7.01 1.72 -15.73
CA ARG A 77 6.58 2.35 -14.47
C ARG A 77 7.63 2.20 -13.37
N LYS A 78 8.16 0.99 -13.15
CA LYS A 78 9.24 0.75 -12.17
C LYS A 78 10.49 1.57 -12.50
N LEU A 79 10.91 1.60 -13.77
CA LEU A 79 12.08 2.34 -14.22
C LEU A 79 11.90 3.85 -14.07
N PHE A 80 10.74 4.38 -14.43
CA PHE A 80 10.43 5.80 -14.26
C PHE A 80 10.53 6.23 -12.80
N LEU A 81 9.98 5.45 -11.87
CA LEU A 81 10.09 5.74 -10.44
C LEU A 81 11.55 5.67 -9.97
N ASN A 82 12.29 4.63 -10.33
CA ASN A 82 13.72 4.53 -9.97
C ASN A 82 14.53 5.72 -10.50
N LEU A 83 14.30 6.15 -11.73
CA LEU A 83 14.92 7.34 -12.30
C LEU A 83 14.56 8.61 -11.52
N ALA A 84 13.28 8.79 -11.17
CA ALA A 84 12.85 9.90 -10.32
C ALA A 84 13.55 9.87 -8.95
N ARG A 85 13.81 8.68 -8.39
CA ARG A 85 14.51 8.52 -7.11
C ARG A 85 16.00 8.90 -7.20
N ILE A 86 16.66 8.52 -8.29
CA ILE A 86 18.04 8.94 -8.58
C ILE A 86 18.09 10.46 -8.77
N ALA A 87 17.19 11.00 -9.59
CA ALA A 87 17.09 12.44 -9.84
C ALA A 87 16.87 13.23 -8.53
N GLN A 88 16.05 12.72 -7.61
CA GLN A 88 15.85 13.32 -6.29
C GLN A 88 17.16 13.42 -5.50
N GLY A 89 17.96 12.34 -5.47
CA GLY A 89 19.24 12.33 -4.78
C GLY A 89 20.24 13.31 -5.38
N VAL A 90 20.28 13.39 -6.71
CA VAL A 90 21.17 14.33 -7.44
C VAL A 90 20.74 15.78 -7.21
N LEU A 91 19.45 16.10 -7.35
CA LEU A 91 18.91 17.45 -7.12
C LEU A 91 19.14 17.92 -5.68
N LEU A 92 18.93 17.03 -4.70
CA LEU A 92 19.21 17.34 -3.29
C LEU A 92 20.71 17.58 -3.07
N GLY A 93 21.58 16.71 -3.59
CA GLY A 93 23.03 16.87 -3.46
C GLY A 93 23.51 18.18 -4.07
N LEU A 94 23.11 18.48 -5.30
CA LEU A 94 23.45 19.73 -5.99
C LEU A 94 22.94 20.97 -5.24
N LYS A 95 21.75 20.91 -4.64
CA LYS A 95 21.21 22.04 -3.87
C LYS A 95 21.95 22.22 -2.54
N VAL A 96 22.31 21.14 -1.85
CA VAL A 96 23.04 21.21 -0.57
C VAL A 96 24.49 21.62 -0.77
N ASP A 97 25.11 21.22 -1.89
CA ASP A 97 26.45 21.65 -2.30
C ASP A 97 26.48 23.10 -2.86
N ASP A 98 25.38 23.85 -2.74
CA ASP A 98 25.21 25.25 -3.19
C ASP A 98 25.40 25.49 -4.71
N ASN A 99 25.51 24.42 -5.51
CA ASN A 99 25.59 24.49 -6.97
C ASN A 99 24.28 24.93 -7.64
N LEU A 100 23.16 24.88 -6.91
CA LEU A 100 21.83 25.32 -7.35
C LEU A 100 21.29 26.42 -6.43
N SER A 101 22.08 27.45 -6.15
CA SER A 101 21.75 28.54 -5.20
C SER A 101 20.36 29.16 -5.43
N ASP A 102 19.97 29.39 -6.68
CA ASP A 102 18.76 30.13 -7.04
C ASP A 102 17.50 29.25 -7.16
N ALA A 103 17.66 27.92 -7.16
CA ALA A 103 16.54 26.99 -7.30
C ALA A 103 15.67 26.98 -6.02
N SER A 104 14.35 27.02 -6.17
CA SER A 104 13.44 26.85 -5.04
C SER A 104 13.47 25.40 -4.53
N TRP A 105 13.28 25.21 -3.23
CA TRP A 105 13.19 23.86 -2.66
C TRP A 105 12.02 23.07 -3.23
N TRP A 106 10.93 23.75 -3.60
CA TRP A 106 9.81 23.15 -4.32
C TRP A 106 10.22 22.49 -5.64
N LEU A 107 11.17 23.07 -6.37
CA LEU A 107 11.72 22.51 -7.61
C LEU A 107 12.59 21.28 -7.33
N VAL A 108 13.42 21.35 -6.28
CA VAL A 108 14.29 20.24 -5.84
C VAL A 108 13.47 19.01 -5.43
N PHE A 109 12.25 19.21 -4.94
CA PHE A 109 11.30 18.14 -4.60
C PHE A 109 10.37 17.73 -5.75
N ILE A 110 10.57 18.19 -7.00
CA ILE A 110 9.77 17.73 -8.16
C ILE A 110 9.62 16.22 -8.25
N PRO A 111 10.69 15.42 -8.14
CA PRO A 111 10.55 13.97 -8.18
C PRO A 111 9.61 13.44 -7.09
N VAL A 112 9.65 14.01 -5.89
CA VAL A 112 8.71 13.67 -4.79
C VAL A 112 7.28 14.02 -5.17
N TRP A 113 7.02 15.18 -5.78
CA TRP A 113 5.66 15.54 -6.23
C TRP A 113 5.12 14.57 -7.28
N LEU A 114 5.97 14.08 -8.19
CA LEU A 114 5.59 13.03 -9.13
C LEU A 114 5.20 11.74 -8.41
N TYR A 115 5.94 11.35 -7.36
CA TYR A 115 5.56 10.21 -6.51
C TYR A 115 4.22 10.43 -5.82
N VAL A 116 3.98 11.60 -5.23
CA VAL A 116 2.69 11.93 -4.58
C VAL A 116 1.54 11.78 -5.57
N ALA A 117 1.63 12.44 -6.72
CA ALA A 117 0.60 12.40 -7.75
C ALA A 117 0.35 10.96 -8.23
N PHE A 118 1.42 10.18 -8.38
CA PHE A 118 1.36 8.79 -8.77
C PHE A 118 0.66 7.91 -7.74
N PHE A 119 1.00 8.03 -6.45
CA PHE A 119 0.36 7.26 -5.37
C PHE A 119 -1.11 7.61 -5.23
N ILE A 120 -1.46 8.90 -5.31
CA ILE A 120 -2.86 9.36 -5.27
C ILE A 120 -3.64 8.87 -6.50
N SER A 121 -3.00 8.74 -7.67
CA SER A 121 -3.68 8.26 -8.88
C SER A 121 -4.19 6.83 -8.79
N PHE A 122 -3.60 5.97 -7.94
CA PHE A 122 -4.03 4.58 -7.77
C PHE A 122 -5.43 4.41 -7.16
N PRO A 123 -5.71 4.92 -5.94
CA PRO A 123 -7.04 4.83 -5.35
C PRO A 123 -8.08 5.54 -6.22
N ILE A 124 -7.72 6.66 -6.84
CA ILE A 124 -8.60 7.38 -7.78
C ILE A 124 -8.96 6.49 -8.98
N ARG A 125 -7.99 5.87 -9.64
CA ARG A 125 -8.24 4.96 -10.77
C ARG A 125 -9.03 3.72 -10.35
N LYS A 126 -8.80 3.19 -9.16
CA LYS A 126 -9.56 2.07 -8.58
C LYS A 126 -11.02 2.48 -8.41
N TYR A 127 -11.28 3.64 -7.81
CA TYR A 127 -12.63 4.17 -7.60
C TYR A 127 -13.37 4.41 -8.93
N PHE A 128 -12.75 5.08 -9.90
CA PHE A 128 -13.38 5.30 -11.20
C PHE A 128 -13.65 4.00 -11.96
N ARG A 129 -12.78 3.00 -11.86
CA ARG A 129 -13.01 1.68 -12.46
C ARG A 129 -14.16 0.94 -11.79
N ALA A 130 -14.22 0.94 -10.46
CA ALA A 130 -15.34 0.35 -9.72
C ALA A 130 -16.68 1.01 -10.10
N LYS A 131 -16.68 2.35 -10.21
CA LYS A 131 -17.86 3.12 -10.64
C LYS A 131 -18.27 2.86 -12.09
N ALA A 132 -17.30 2.67 -13.00
CA ALA A 132 -17.59 2.32 -14.39
C ALA A 132 -18.22 0.93 -14.49
N ASN A 133 -17.66 -0.05 -13.77
CA ASN A 133 -18.16 -1.43 -13.75
C ASN A 133 -19.54 -1.56 -13.10
N ALA A 134 -19.87 -0.71 -12.12
CA ALA A 134 -21.20 -0.68 -11.51
C ALA A 134 -22.29 -0.08 -12.43
N LYS A 135 -21.88 0.69 -13.46
CA LYS A 135 -22.80 1.31 -14.42
C LYS A 135 -23.08 0.46 -15.65
N GLU A 136 -22.27 -0.55 -15.93
CA GLU A 136 -22.60 -1.52 -16.98
C GLU A 136 -23.64 -2.51 -16.42
N PRO A 137 -24.91 -2.49 -16.89
CA PRO A 137 -25.82 -3.57 -16.56
C PRO A 137 -25.22 -4.88 -17.09
N LYS A 138 -25.19 -5.92 -16.25
CA LYS A 138 -24.78 -7.30 -16.63
C LYS A 138 -25.66 -7.79 -17.79
N SER A 139 -25.32 -7.39 -19.00
CA SER A 139 -25.87 -7.90 -20.25
C SER A 139 -25.03 -9.11 -20.64
N ASN A 140 -25.68 -10.27 -20.73
CA ASN A 140 -25.18 -11.58 -21.14
C ASN A 140 -24.82 -12.57 -20.01
N THR A 141 -25.87 -13.12 -19.38
CA THR A 141 -25.89 -14.54 -18.97
C THR A 141 -27.09 -15.21 -19.65
N PRO A 142 -26.95 -16.39 -20.29
CA PRO A 142 -28.07 -17.06 -20.93
C PRO A 142 -29.14 -17.48 -19.91
N ARG A 143 -30.37 -17.14 -20.27
CA ARG A 143 -31.68 -17.52 -19.72
C ARG A 143 -31.71 -18.94 -19.11
N GLN A 144 -31.89 -19.03 -17.80
CA GLN A 144 -32.63 -20.12 -17.19
C GLN A 144 -33.95 -19.55 -16.67
N GLU A 145 -35.01 -19.99 -17.33
CA GLU A 145 -36.40 -19.63 -17.14
C GLU A 145 -36.92 -20.31 -15.86
N HIS A 146 -37.18 -19.53 -14.81
CA HIS A 146 -38.06 -19.95 -13.73
C HIS A 146 -39.02 -18.81 -13.37
N THR A 147 -40.21 -18.98 -13.91
CA THR A 147 -41.55 -18.64 -13.42
C THR A 147 -41.70 -17.72 -12.20
N HIS A 148 -42.45 -16.64 -12.43
CA HIS A 148 -43.48 -16.04 -11.58
C HIS A 148 -43.14 -15.87 -10.09
N ASP A 149 -42.82 -14.62 -9.70
CA ASP A 149 -43.48 -13.93 -8.59
C ASP A 149 -43.24 -12.42 -8.74
N ALA A 150 -44.31 -11.74 -9.14
CA ALA A 150 -44.38 -10.30 -9.30
C ALA A 150 -44.97 -9.68 -8.02
N TYR A 151 -44.17 -9.56 -6.96
CA TYR A 151 -44.35 -8.53 -5.95
C TYR A 151 -43.06 -8.36 -5.13
N THR A 152 -42.62 -7.11 -4.99
CA THR A 152 -41.58 -6.63 -4.06
C THR A 152 -40.12 -6.96 -4.42
N ARG A 153 -39.55 -6.31 -5.44
CA ARG A 153 -38.09 -6.32 -5.68
C ARG A 153 -37.54 -5.05 -6.35
N GLU A 154 -37.94 -3.87 -5.88
CA GLU A 154 -37.29 -2.61 -6.31
C GLU A 154 -36.63 -1.85 -5.15
N SER A 155 -36.99 -2.12 -3.89
CA SER A 155 -36.41 -1.42 -2.72
C SER A 155 -35.17 -2.07 -2.10
N VAL A 156 -34.88 -3.34 -2.39
CA VAL A 156 -33.71 -4.06 -1.79
C VAL A 156 -32.44 -3.83 -2.60
N ALA A 157 -32.55 -3.58 -3.92
CA ALA A 157 -31.38 -3.35 -4.76
C ALA A 157 -30.73 -1.98 -4.52
N GLU A 158 -31.54 -0.94 -4.25
CA GLU A 158 -31.02 0.41 -4.01
C GLU A 158 -30.24 0.51 -2.69
N GLU A 159 -30.68 -0.17 -1.61
CA GLU A 159 -29.98 -0.14 -0.32
C GLU A 159 -28.63 -0.88 -0.36
N ASP A 160 -28.58 -2.05 -1.01
CA ASP A 160 -27.35 -2.83 -1.14
C ASP A 160 -26.32 -2.15 -2.05
N ASP A 161 -26.75 -1.57 -3.18
CA ASP A 161 -25.86 -0.84 -4.09
C ASP A 161 -25.35 0.47 -3.48
N GLU A 162 -26.19 1.17 -2.70
CA GLU A 162 -25.78 2.39 -2.01
C GLU A 162 -24.80 2.09 -0.85
N ALA A 163 -25.02 1.01 -0.09
CA ALA A 163 -24.11 0.59 0.97
C ALA A 163 -22.74 0.19 0.41
N VAL A 164 -22.71 -0.64 -0.64
CA VAL A 164 -21.46 -1.08 -1.29
C VAL A 164 -20.68 0.10 -1.89
N SER A 165 -21.37 1.07 -2.48
CA SER A 165 -20.80 2.34 -2.98
C SER A 165 -20.16 3.17 -1.85
N LYS A 166 -20.86 3.35 -0.73
CA LYS A 166 -20.38 4.09 0.45
C LYS A 166 -19.13 3.45 1.06
N PHE A 167 -19.11 2.13 1.21
CA PHE A 167 -17.93 1.40 1.71
C PHE A 167 -16.73 1.55 0.77
N SER A 168 -16.94 1.50 -0.56
CA SER A 168 -15.85 1.70 -1.53
C SER A 168 -15.32 3.14 -1.55
N MET A 169 -16.17 4.15 -1.33
CA MET A 169 -15.74 5.55 -1.29
C MET A 169 -14.97 5.87 0.00
N LEU A 170 -15.42 5.33 1.13
CA LEU A 170 -14.77 5.51 2.42
C LEU A 170 -13.38 4.86 2.46
N ASP A 171 -13.22 3.65 1.90
CA ASP A 171 -11.92 2.98 1.72
C ASP A 171 -10.95 3.83 0.89
N THR A 172 -11.46 4.39 -0.22
CA THR A 172 -10.68 5.25 -1.12
C THR A 172 -10.24 6.54 -0.43
N LEU A 173 -11.15 7.22 0.28
CA LEU A 173 -10.85 8.44 1.02
C LEU A 173 -9.87 8.18 2.16
N CYS A 174 -10.06 7.10 2.92
CA CYS A 174 -9.15 6.69 3.98
C CYS A 174 -7.73 6.47 3.43
N THR A 175 -7.61 5.76 2.30
CA THR A 175 -6.32 5.53 1.64
C THR A 175 -5.66 6.84 1.20
N ILE A 176 -6.42 7.78 0.63
CA ILE A 176 -5.90 9.10 0.23
C ILE A 176 -5.42 9.89 1.46
N VAL A 177 -6.18 9.89 2.55
CA VAL A 177 -5.81 10.58 3.81
C VAL A 177 -4.51 10.01 4.37
N VAL A 178 -4.35 8.68 4.39
CA VAL A 178 -3.11 8.03 4.83
C VAL A 178 -1.93 8.42 3.95
N ILE A 179 -2.10 8.44 2.61
CA ILE A 179 -1.06 8.89 1.69
C ILE A 179 -0.69 10.35 1.97
N CYS A 180 -1.67 11.24 2.13
CA CYS A 180 -1.42 12.65 2.44
C CYS A 180 -0.70 12.83 3.79
N ALA A 181 -1.07 12.05 4.81
CA ALA A 181 -0.41 12.09 6.12
C ALA A 181 1.05 11.63 6.03
N LEU A 182 1.34 10.57 5.27
CA LEU A 182 2.70 10.07 5.03
C LEU A 182 3.55 11.06 4.22
N MET A 183 2.93 11.83 3.31
CA MET A 183 3.63 12.79 2.47
C MET A 183 3.74 14.20 3.08
N SER A 184 2.92 14.52 4.09
CA SER A 184 2.93 15.80 4.83
C SER A 184 4.32 16.26 5.30
N PRO A 185 5.19 15.38 5.84
CA PRO A 185 6.54 15.76 6.25
C PRO A 185 7.38 16.36 5.12
N PHE A 186 7.22 15.90 3.88
CA PHE A 186 7.96 16.44 2.74
C PHE A 186 7.51 17.86 2.38
N PHE A 187 6.21 18.15 2.48
CA PHE A 187 5.66 19.50 2.30
C PHE A 187 6.12 20.46 3.40
N ILE A 188 6.11 20.01 4.65
CA ILE A 188 6.59 20.82 5.78
C ILE A 188 8.10 21.05 5.64
N LEU A 189 8.86 20.03 5.22
CA LEU A 189 10.29 20.15 4.98
C LEU A 189 10.61 21.14 3.86
N SER A 190 9.89 21.09 2.73
CA SER A 190 10.11 22.04 1.63
C SER A 190 9.79 23.48 2.03
N ALA A 191 8.70 23.70 2.77
CA ALA A 191 8.36 25.02 3.30
C ALA A 191 9.39 25.52 4.31
N ARG A 192 9.84 24.65 5.22
CA ARG A 192 10.85 24.98 6.23
C ARG A 192 12.21 25.31 5.63
N LEU A 193 12.61 24.60 4.56
CA LEU A 193 13.85 24.87 3.84
C LEU A 193 13.79 26.18 3.03
N GLN A 194 12.58 26.60 2.61
CA GLN A 194 12.38 27.86 1.89
C GLN A 194 12.37 29.07 2.83
N ASP A 195 11.62 29.01 3.93
CA ASP A 195 11.33 30.19 4.78
C ASP A 195 12.07 30.20 6.13
N GLY A 196 12.76 29.12 6.50
CA GLY A 196 13.67 29.03 7.66
C GLY A 196 13.06 29.17 9.05
N SER A 197 11.78 29.50 9.19
CA SER A 197 11.16 29.95 10.45
C SER A 197 10.57 28.83 11.33
N PHE A 198 10.51 27.60 10.84
CA PHE A 198 9.78 26.51 11.52
C PHE A 198 10.70 25.56 12.32
N SER A 199 10.25 25.18 13.52
CA SER A 199 10.90 24.18 14.36
C SER A 199 10.87 22.78 13.73
N SER A 200 11.98 22.04 13.83
CA SER A 200 12.11 20.66 13.31
C SER A 200 11.10 19.68 13.90
N ILE A 201 10.54 19.99 15.07
CA ILE A 201 9.54 19.16 15.75
C ILE A 201 8.28 18.97 14.89
N TYR A 202 7.89 19.98 14.10
CA TYR A 202 6.70 19.93 13.25
C TYR A 202 6.87 19.02 12.03
N VAL A 203 8.10 18.75 11.60
CA VAL A 203 8.38 17.82 10.49
C VAL A 203 8.09 16.38 10.92
N ILE A 204 8.35 16.06 12.19
CA ILE A 204 8.24 14.70 12.75
C ILE A 204 6.82 14.43 13.30
N LEU A 205 6.07 15.48 13.64
CA LEU A 205 4.74 15.37 14.25
C LEU A 205 3.74 14.52 13.44
N PRO A 206 3.61 14.65 12.10
CA PRO A 206 2.71 13.81 11.32
C PRO A 206 3.06 12.32 11.40
N TRP A 207 4.36 12.00 11.41
CA TRP A 207 4.83 10.62 11.59
C TRP A 207 4.47 10.07 12.96
N LEU A 208 4.63 10.86 14.02
CA LEU A 208 4.25 10.43 15.38
C LEU A 208 2.75 10.18 15.50
N ILE A 209 1.92 10.99 14.84
CA ILE A 209 0.47 10.79 14.81
C ILE A 209 0.13 9.49 14.06
N VAL A 210 0.72 9.25 12.89
CA VAL A 210 0.47 8.03 12.10
C VAL A 210 0.92 6.78 12.85
N VAL A 211 2.12 6.77 13.41
CA VAL A 211 2.63 5.66 14.22
C VAL A 211 1.73 5.45 15.44
N GLY A 212 1.29 6.53 16.09
CA GLY A 212 0.34 6.46 17.20
C GLY A 212 -0.97 5.79 16.83
N ILE A 213 -1.59 6.15 15.69
CA ILE A 213 -2.83 5.55 15.21
C ILE A 213 -2.64 4.05 14.90
N VAL A 214 -1.57 3.70 14.17
CA VAL A 214 -1.29 2.30 13.82
C VAL A 214 -1.08 1.44 15.07
N LEU A 215 -0.36 1.96 16.06
CA LEU A 215 -0.16 1.27 17.34
C LEU A 215 -1.47 1.14 18.14
N LEU A 216 -2.34 2.15 18.11
CA LEU A 216 -3.65 2.10 18.75
C LEU A 216 -4.59 1.07 18.10
N ASP A 217 -4.59 0.97 16.77
CA ASP A 217 -5.35 -0.05 16.04
C ASP A 217 -4.82 -1.45 16.37
N HIS A 218 -3.50 -1.64 16.37
CA HIS A 218 -2.87 -2.92 16.74
C HIS A 218 -3.17 -3.32 18.19
N CYS A 219 -3.13 -2.36 19.12
CA CYS A 219 -3.49 -2.59 20.51
C CYS A 219 -4.98 -2.94 20.68
N SER A 220 -5.88 -2.27 19.95
CA SER A 220 -7.32 -2.51 20.02
C SER A 220 -7.72 -3.88 19.45
N LEU A 221 -7.06 -4.30 18.36
CA LEU A 221 -7.19 -5.64 17.78
C LEU A 221 -6.63 -6.73 18.69
N THR A 222 -5.46 -6.50 19.28
CA THR A 222 -4.84 -7.43 20.23
C THR A 222 -5.68 -7.57 21.50
N PHE A 223 -6.24 -6.47 22.01
CA PHE A 223 -7.13 -6.48 23.16
C PHE A 223 -8.44 -7.20 22.83
N SER A 224 -9.08 -6.93 21.70
CA SER A 224 -10.29 -7.64 21.26
C SER A 224 -10.04 -9.13 21.05
N TYR A 225 -8.91 -9.51 20.46
CA TYR A 225 -8.54 -10.91 20.27
C TYR A 225 -8.34 -11.61 21.62
N ASN A 226 -7.62 -10.99 22.56
CA ASN A 226 -7.43 -11.55 23.90
C ASN A 226 -8.74 -11.63 24.69
N VAL A 227 -9.63 -10.63 24.61
CA VAL A 227 -10.95 -10.66 25.24
C VAL A 227 -11.83 -11.75 24.62
N TRP A 228 -11.81 -11.93 23.30
CA TRP A 228 -12.56 -12.97 22.61
C TRP A 228 -12.06 -14.38 22.96
N VAL A 229 -10.74 -14.58 23.00
CA VAL A 229 -10.10 -15.83 23.46
C VAL A 229 -10.43 -16.11 24.92
N PHE A 230 -10.45 -15.08 25.78
CA PHE A 230 -10.81 -15.23 27.19
C PHE A 230 -12.30 -15.55 27.38
N ALA A 231 -13.19 -14.97 26.59
CA ALA A 231 -14.62 -15.24 26.59
C ALA A 231 -14.95 -16.67 26.07
N THR A 232 -14.27 -17.12 25.03
CA THR A 232 -14.40 -18.50 24.50
C THR A 232 -13.72 -19.54 25.39
N GLY A 233 -12.64 -19.18 26.08
CA GLY A 233 -11.98 -20.01 27.07
C GLY A 233 -12.86 -20.27 28.30
N ARG A 234 -13.53 -19.24 28.84
CA ARG A 234 -14.45 -19.38 29.99
C ARG A 234 -15.70 -20.19 29.66
N THR A 235 -16.25 -20.06 28.46
CA THR A 235 -17.43 -20.84 28.04
C THR A 235 -17.12 -22.32 27.87
N ARG A 236 -15.94 -22.71 27.35
CA ARG A 236 -15.53 -24.13 27.29
C ARG A 236 -15.32 -24.75 28.68
N ILE A 237 -14.75 -24.02 29.62
CA ILE A 237 -14.55 -24.50 31.00
C ILE A 237 -15.90 -24.67 31.71
N LEU A 238 -16.82 -23.72 31.55
CA LEU A 238 -18.19 -23.84 32.08
C LEU A 238 -18.97 -24.99 31.44
N LEU A 239 -18.81 -25.23 30.13
CA LEU A 239 -19.48 -26.34 29.43
C LEU A 239 -18.92 -27.70 29.87
N HIS A 240 -17.61 -27.79 30.12
CA HIS A 240 -16.98 -28.99 30.69
C HIS A 240 -17.42 -29.25 32.13
N LEU A 241 -17.46 -28.20 32.97
CA LEU A 241 -17.96 -28.31 34.35
C LEU A 241 -19.45 -28.66 34.39
N LEU A 242 -20.28 -28.11 33.50
CA LEU A 242 -21.68 -28.47 33.37
C LEU A 242 -21.86 -29.91 32.87
N CYS A 243 -21.06 -30.36 31.90
CA CYS A 243 -21.07 -31.74 31.43
C CYS A 243 -20.65 -32.72 32.53
N ASP A 244 -19.60 -32.42 33.30
CA ASP A 244 -19.17 -33.28 34.40
C ASP A 244 -20.15 -33.25 35.58
N PHE A 245 -20.77 -32.11 35.86
CA PHE A 245 -21.84 -32.01 36.86
C PHE A 245 -23.08 -32.81 36.46
N MET A 246 -23.53 -32.70 35.20
CA MET A 246 -24.62 -33.51 34.63
C MET A 246 -24.27 -35.00 34.67
N ARG A 247 -23.01 -35.37 34.40
CA ARG A 247 -22.53 -36.76 34.46
C ARG A 247 -22.48 -37.31 35.89
N GLN A 248 -22.26 -36.46 36.90
CA GLN A 248 -22.36 -36.86 38.31
C GLN A 248 -23.82 -37.03 38.77
N LEU A 249 -24.74 -36.18 38.31
CA LEU A 249 -26.18 -36.32 38.59
C LEU A 249 -26.78 -37.59 37.99
N GLN A 250 -26.20 -38.10 36.91
CA GLN A 250 -26.67 -39.32 36.24
C GLN A 250 -26.01 -40.60 36.75
N ARG A 251 -25.20 -40.55 37.82
CA ARG A 251 -24.82 -41.76 38.56
C ARG A 251 -25.94 -42.10 39.54
N PRO A 252 -26.77 -43.11 39.29
CA PRO A 252 -27.73 -43.59 40.26
C PRO A 252 -26.96 -44.07 41.49
N GLY A 253 -27.20 -43.40 42.62
CA GLY A 253 -26.76 -43.89 43.91
C GLY A 253 -27.34 -45.28 44.14
N GLY A 254 -26.46 -46.28 44.09
CA GLY A 254 -26.55 -47.44 44.94
C GLY A 254 -26.51 -46.96 46.38
N TRP A 255 -27.68 -46.66 46.93
CA TRP A 255 -27.93 -46.38 48.34
C TRP A 255 -29.14 -47.21 48.78
N TRP A 256 -29.08 -48.52 48.57
CA TRP A 256 -29.94 -49.49 49.25
C TRP A 256 -29.13 -50.79 49.44
N SER A 257 -28.29 -50.81 50.47
CA SER A 257 -27.83 -52.05 51.10
C SER A 257 -27.33 -51.77 52.51
N THR A 258 -28.29 -51.58 53.43
CA THR A 258 -28.46 -52.27 54.72
C THR A 258 -29.62 -51.63 55.46
#